data_AF-A0A352UCH9-F1
#
_entry.id   AF-A0A352UCH9-F1
#
_cell.length_a   1.000
_cell.length_b   1.000
_cell.length_c   1.000
_cell.angle_alpha   90.00
_cell.angle_beta   90.00
_cell.angle_gamma   90.00
#
_symmetry.space_group_name_H-M   'P 1'
#
loop_
_entity.id
_entity.type
_entity.pdbx_description
1 polymer ?
#
loop_
_entity_poly.entity_id
_entity_poly.type
_entity_poly.pdbx_seq_one_letter_code
_entity_poly.pdbx_strand_id
1 'polypeptide(L)' 'MTEWDATASASRHISNRKRGILATKISSQVGEGDYAPGFTLPSLGGENITLSDYRGKRVILFMWASW' A
#
# COMPACT_ATOMS: atom_id res chain seq x y z
N MET A 1 44.23 -12.56 43.92
CA MET A 1 45.47 -12.99 43.24
C MET A 1 45.11 -14.20 42.39
N THR A 2 44.62 -14.07 41.16
CA THR A 2 45.09 -13.18 40.08
C THR A 2 43.93 -12.60 39.30
N GLU A 3 43.88 -11.27 39.26
CA GLU A 3 43.36 -10.51 38.12
C GLU A 3 44.34 -10.71 36.95
N TRP A 4 43.88 -11.22 35.80
CA TRP A 4 44.50 -10.96 34.48
C TRP A 4 43.53 -11.39 33.36
N ASP A 5 42.84 -10.39 32.83
CA ASP A 5 42.63 -10.19 31.40
C ASP A 5 42.14 -11.35 30.52
N ALA A 6 40.84 -11.32 30.23
CA ALA A 6 40.42 -11.38 28.83
C ALA A 6 39.08 -10.66 28.64
N THR A 7 39.19 -9.41 28.20
CA THR A 7 38.21 -8.70 27.40
C THR A 7 37.91 -9.49 26.12
N ALA A 8 37.14 -10.57 26.22
CA ALA A 8 36.33 -11.08 25.13
C ALA A 8 34.97 -10.38 25.31
N SER A 9 34.78 -9.20 24.74
CA SER A 9 34.25 -9.04 23.38
C SER A 9 33.11 -10.02 23.03
N ALA A 10 32.30 -10.42 24.01
CA ALA A 10 30.97 -10.94 23.76
C ALA A 10 30.05 -9.72 23.58
N SER A 11 30.21 -9.07 22.43
CA SER A 11 29.26 -8.11 21.88
C SER A 11 27.86 -8.68 22.08
N ARG A 12 27.13 -8.13 23.04
CA ARG A 12 25.77 -8.53 23.40
C ARG A 12 24.90 -8.29 22.19
N HIS A 13 24.73 -9.36 21.41
CA HIS A 13 23.65 -9.69 20.50
C HIS A 13 22.69 -8.52 20.22
N ILE A 14 23.16 -7.52 19.47
CA ILE A 14 22.27 -6.57 18.81
C ILE A 14 21.69 -7.35 17.63
N SER A 15 20.62 -8.07 17.92
CA SER A 15 19.69 -8.57 16.93
C SER A 15 19.08 -7.38 16.22
N ASN A 16 19.80 -6.83 15.24
CA ASN A 16 19.21 -5.93 14.27
C ASN A 16 18.35 -6.81 13.36
N ARG A 17 17.15 -7.14 13.87
CA ARG A 17 16.05 -7.69 13.10
C ARG A 17 16.02 -6.86 11.83
N LYS A 18 16.29 -7.51 10.68
CA LYS A 18 15.82 -7.04 9.40
C LYS A 18 14.32 -6.84 9.58
N ARG A 19 13.93 -5.65 10.03
CA ARG A 19 12.60 -5.09 9.82
C ARG A 19 12.56 -4.97 8.31
N GLY A 20 12.21 -6.09 7.67
CA GLY A 20 11.59 -6.03 6.37
C GLY A 20 10.46 -5.05 6.58
N ILE A 21 10.65 -3.84 6.07
CA ILE A 21 9.52 -3.07 5.59
C ILE A 21 8.83 -4.10 4.72
N LEU A 22 7.71 -4.60 5.21
CA LEU A 22 6.72 -5.32 4.44
C LEU A 22 6.44 -4.34 3.32
N ALA A 23 7.19 -4.48 2.23
CA ALA A 23 6.87 -3.87 0.97
C ALA A 23 5.53 -4.51 0.68
N THR A 24 4.47 -3.84 1.14
CA THR A 24 3.09 -4.15 0.79
C THR A 24 3.17 -4.26 -0.71
N LYS A 25 3.17 -5.50 -1.20
CA LYS A 25 2.92 -5.78 -2.59
C LYS A 25 1.50 -5.27 -2.76
N ILE A 26 1.37 -4.01 -3.18
CA ILE A 26 0.11 -3.44 -3.61
C ILE A 26 -0.24 -4.27 -4.83
N SER A 27 -0.90 -5.40 -4.63
CA SER A 27 -1.45 -6.20 -5.70
C SER A 27 -2.60 -5.35 -6.26
N SER A 28 -2.31 -4.62 -7.33
CA SER A 28 -3.25 -3.77 -8.06
C SER A 28 -4.29 -4.56 -8.86
N GLN A 29 -4.52 -5.82 -8.49
CA GLN A 29 -5.44 -6.71 -9.17
C GLN A 29 -6.80 -6.57 -8.49
N VAL A 30 -7.78 -6.08 -9.23
CA VAL A 30 -9.18 -6.03 -8.79
C VAL A 30 -9.79 -7.40 -9.08
N GLY A 31 -10.32 -8.07 -8.06
CA GLY A 31 -11.03 -9.33 -8.17
C GLY A 31 -12.54 -9.15 -8.30
N GLU A 32 -13.24 -10.24 -8.64
CA GLU A 32 -14.70 -10.28 -8.58
C GLU A 32 -15.19 -10.17 -7.13
N GLY A 33 -16.21 -9.34 -6.90
CA GLY A 33 -16.76 -9.07 -5.57
C GLY A 33 -15.99 -8.01 -4.76
N ASP A 34 -14.79 -7.61 -5.21
CA ASP A 34 -14.08 -6.50 -4.59
C ASP A 34 -14.84 -5.18 -4.78
N TYR A 35 -14.75 -4.31 -3.77
CA TYR A 35 -15.20 -2.94 -3.94
C TYR A 35 -14.35 -2.25 -5.00
N ALA A 36 -15.01 -1.66 -6.00
CA ALA A 36 -14.34 -0.82 -6.97
C ALA A 36 -13.53 0.29 -6.26
N PRO A 37 -12.24 0.48 -6.61
CA PRO A 37 -11.41 1.53 -6.03
C PRO A 37 -12.03 2.91 -6.20
N GLY A 38 -11.96 3.73 -5.14
CA GLY A 38 -12.44 5.10 -5.20
C GLY A 38 -11.56 5.95 -6.14
N PHE A 39 -12.21 6.79 -6.95
CA PHE A 39 -11.54 7.80 -7.76
C PHE A 39 -12.40 9.05 -7.87
N THR A 40 -11.76 10.16 -8.21
CA THR A 40 -12.40 11.44 -8.51
C THR A 40 -11.81 11.96 -9.81
N LEU A 41 -12.66 12.34 -10.76
CA LEU A 41 -12.25 12.84 -12.07
C LEU A 41 -13.04 14.11 -12.41
N PRO A 42 -12.46 15.03 -13.17
CA PRO A 42 -13.22 16.12 -13.77
C PRO A 42 -14.18 15.56 -14.81
N SER A 43 -15.43 15.99 -14.74
CA SER A 43 -16.41 15.79 -15.81
C SER A 43 -16.08 16.69 -17.01
N LEU A 44 -16.77 16.44 -18.13
CA LEU A 44 -16.68 17.31 -19.31
C LEU A 44 -17.13 18.76 -19.04
N GLY A 45 -17.96 18.97 -18.00
CA GLY A 45 -18.38 20.29 -17.54
C GLY A 45 -17.40 20.96 -16.59
N GLY A 46 -16.29 20.30 -16.22
CA GLY A 46 -15.28 20.82 -15.31
C GLY A 46 -15.55 20.57 -13.82
N GLU A 47 -16.71 20.02 -13.46
CA GLU A 47 -17.01 19.63 -12.08
C GLU A 47 -16.33 18.32 -11.72
N ASN A 48 -15.82 18.22 -10.49
CA ASN A 48 -15.27 16.97 -9.98
C ASN A 48 -16.39 16.00 -9.60
N ILE A 49 -16.37 14.81 -10.18
CA ILE A 49 -17.27 13.71 -9.84
C ILE A 49 -16.48 12.61 -9.14
N THR A 50 -17.03 12.02 -8.09
CA THR A 50 -16.42 10.87 -7.40
C THR A 50 -17.27 9.61 -7.54
N LEU A 51 -16.62 8.44 -7.56
CA LEU A 51 -17.33 7.17 -7.68
C LEU A 51 -18.37 6.95 -6.56
N SER A 52 -18.13 7.51 -5.37
CA SER A 52 -19.07 7.41 -4.25
C SER A 52 -20.40 8.15 -4.48
N ASP A 53 -20.44 9.15 -5.38
CA ASP A 53 -21.67 9.90 -5.68
C ASP A 53 -22.76 9.01 -6.32
N TYR A 54 -22.35 7.86 -6.87
CA TYR A 54 -23.24 6.91 -7.53
C TYR A 54 -23.63 5.70 -6.66
N ARG A 55 -23.35 5.73 -5.35
CA ARG A 55 -23.79 4.67 -4.43
C ARG A 55 -25.32 4.49 -4.46
N GLY A 56 -25.77 3.25 -4.31
CA GLY A 56 -27.18 2.88 -4.43
C GLY A 56 -27.67 2.69 -5.87
N LYS A 57 -26.85 2.99 -6.88
CA LYS A 57 -27.15 2.73 -8.30
C LYS A 57 -26.28 1.58 -8.82
N ARG A 58 -26.79 0.83 -9.81
CA ARG A 58 -25.97 -0.09 -10.61
C ARG A 58 -25.20 0.73 -11.63
N VAL A 59 -23.88 0.63 -11.63
CA VAL A 59 -22.98 1.44 -12.47
C VAL A 59 -22.04 0.53 -13.23
N ILE A 60 -21.78 0.88 -14.49
CA ILE A 60 -20.75 0.27 -15.33
C ILE A 60 -19.71 1.34 -15.63
N LEU A 61 -18.44 1.03 -15.42
CA LEU A 61 -17.32 1.89 -15.79
C LEU A 61 -16.85 1.51 -17.18
N PHE A 62 -16.93 2.46 -18.11
CA PHE A 62 -16.51 2.26 -19.50
C PHE A 62 -15.36 3.20 -19.81
N MET A 63 -14.16 2.66 -20.02
CA MET A 63 -12.97 3.43 -20.38
C MET A 63 -12.81 3.46 -21.90
N TRP A 64 -12.62 4.65 -22.45
CA TRP A 64 -12.41 4.86 -23.89
C TRP A 64 -11.41 5.99 -24.13
N ALA A 65 -10.79 5.99 -25.29
CA ALA A 65 -9.88 7.03 -25.76
C ALA A 65 -10.02 7.16 -27.29
N SER A 66 -9.86 8.38 -27.80
CA SER A 66 -10.13 8.73 -29.20
C SER A 66 -8.89 8.64 -30.11
N TRP A 67 -7.87 7.89 -29.71
CA TRP A 67 -6.63 7.78 -30.50
C TRP A 67 -6.91 7.43 -31.96
#